data_AF-A0A953TIB7-F1
#
_entry.id   AF-A0A953TIB7-F1
#
_cell.length_a   1.000
_cell.length_b   1.000
_cell.length_c   1.000
_cell.angle_alpha   90.00
_cell.angle_beta   90.00
_cell.angle_gamma   90.00
#
_symmetry.space_group_name_H-M   'P 1'
#
loop_
_entity.id
_entity.type
_entity.pdbx_description
1 polymer ?
#
loop_
_entity_poly.entity_id
_entity_poly.type
_entity_poly.pdbx_seq_one_letter_code
_entity_poly.pdbx_strand_id
1 'polypeptide(L)'
;MKAGIIFTGSGPLLVLTSYDSFTNPQFVEKMQAKGVKKFMGYEVPLDLCQKRYGEHYPVVLNDLRQTDDLRVLDYDGHHVFLSFSFQEFGAPFSYE
;
A
#
# COMPACT_ATOMS: atom_id res chain seq x y z
N MET A 1 -2.72 0.40 -11.80
CA MET A 1 -2.29 -0.03 -10.44
C MET A 1 -1.72 1.18 -9.74
N LYS A 2 -1.89 1.28 -8.42
CA LYS A 2 -1.37 2.35 -7.57
C LYS A 2 -0.58 1.74 -6.42
N ALA A 3 0.42 2.46 -5.91
CA ALA A 3 1.13 2.12 -4.70
C ALA A 3 0.89 3.19 -3.62
N GLY A 4 0.71 2.75 -2.38
CA GLY A 4 0.41 3.65 -1.27
C GLY A 4 1.06 3.18 0.02
N ILE A 5 1.67 4.11 0.74
CA ILE A 5 2.10 3.90 2.12
C ILE A 5 0.93 4.30 3.01
N ILE A 6 0.39 3.33 3.75
CA ILE A 6 -0.80 3.49 4.57
C ILE A 6 -0.41 3.38 6.04
N PHE A 7 -0.58 4.48 6.75
CA PHE A 7 -0.40 4.57 8.19
C PHE A 7 -1.67 4.07 8.88
N THR A 8 -1.51 2.97 9.63
CA THR A 8 -2.54 2.37 10.47
C THR A 8 -2.17 2.52 11.94
N GLY A 9 -3.04 2.08 12.85
CA GLY A 9 -2.76 2.13 14.29
C GLY A 9 -1.53 1.32 14.74
N SER A 10 -1.13 0.30 13.98
CA SER A 10 0.06 -0.53 14.27
C SER A 10 1.32 -0.10 13.51
N GLY A 11 1.21 0.88 12.60
CA GLY A 11 2.33 1.35 11.78
C GLY A 11 1.99 1.45 10.29
N PRO A 12 2.97 1.89 9.47
CA PRO A 12 2.80 1.99 8.03
C PRO A 12 2.87 0.62 7.35
N LEU A 13 2.13 0.51 6.24
CA LEU A 13 2.11 -0.65 5.35
C LEU A 13 2.29 -0.17 3.91
N LEU A 14 3.04 -0.90 3.10
CA LEU A 14 3.15 -0.61 1.67
C LEU A 14 2.21 -1.51 0.89
N VAL A 15 1.29 -0.90 0.15
CA VAL A 15 0.20 -1.58 -0.53
C VAL A 15 0.19 -1.25 -2.01
N LEU A 16 -0.14 -2.25 -2.83
CA LEU A 16 -0.45 -2.13 -4.24
C LEU A 16 -1.93 -2.42 -4.47
N THR A 17 -2.59 -1.63 -5.31
CA THR A 17 -4.01 -1.83 -5.64
C THR A 17 -4.31 -1.56 -7.11
N SER A 18 -5.23 -2.32 -7.70
CA SER A 18 -5.79 -2.06 -9.03
C SER A 18 -6.85 -0.96 -9.03
N TYR A 19 -7.42 -0.59 -7.87
CA TYR A 19 -8.41 0.47 -7.78
C TYR A 19 -7.83 1.85 -8.11
N ASP A 20 -8.69 2.75 -8.57
CA ASP A 20 -8.30 4.12 -8.95
C ASP A 20 -8.00 5.03 -7.73
N SER A 21 -8.39 4.61 -6.53
CA SER A 21 -8.21 5.39 -5.30
C SER A 21 -8.08 4.48 -4.06
N PHE A 22 -7.29 4.94 -3.08
CA PHE A 22 -7.20 4.35 -1.74
C PHE A 22 -8.44 4.62 -0.85
N THR A 23 -9.39 5.40 -1.35
CA THR A 23 -10.72 5.61 -0.76
C THR A 23 -11.84 4.97 -1.57
N ASN A 24 -11.51 4.14 -2.57
CA ASN A 24 -12.50 3.36 -3.29
C ASN A 24 -13.30 2.49 -2.30
N PRO A 25 -14.65 2.45 -2.38
CA PRO A 25 -15.46 1.68 -1.43
C PRO A 25 -15.04 0.21 -1.29
N GLN A 26 -14.65 -0.45 -2.38
CA GLN A 26 -14.21 -1.84 -2.36
C GLN A 26 -12.79 -2.00 -1.78
N PHE A 27 -11.94 -0.97 -1.88
CA PHE A 27 -10.66 -0.93 -1.17
C PHE A 27 -10.89 -0.83 0.33
N VAL A 28 -11.75 0.11 0.72
CA VAL A 28 -12.11 0.38 2.12
C VAL A 28 -12.71 -0.85 2.77
N GLU A 29 -13.65 -1.53 2.11
CA GLU A 29 -14.26 -2.77 2.61
C GLU A 29 -13.19 -3.85 2.92
N LYS A 30 -12.20 -4.01 2.02
CA LYS A 30 -11.08 -4.94 2.25
C LYS A 30 -10.18 -4.51 3.42
N MET A 31 -9.95 -3.21 3.61
CA MET A 31 -9.20 -2.71 4.77
C MET A 31 -9.98 -2.92 6.08
N GLN A 32 -11.28 -2.68 6.09
CA GLN A 32 -12.17 -2.89 7.24
C GLN A 32 -12.26 -4.37 7.61
N ALA A 33 -12.33 -5.28 6.63
CA ALA A 33 -12.29 -6.72 6.85
C ALA A 33 -10.97 -7.18 7.52
N LYS A 34 -9.89 -6.42 7.35
CA LYS A 34 -8.60 -6.61 8.03
C LYS A 34 -8.49 -5.85 9.37
N GLY A 35 -9.59 -5.27 9.86
CA GLY A 35 -9.65 -4.52 11.12
C GLY A 35 -9.17 -3.08 11.04
N VAL A 36 -8.79 -2.59 9.85
CA VAL A 36 -8.35 -1.20 9.65
C VAL A 36 -9.54 -0.34 9.28
N LYS A 37 -10.20 0.22 10.32
CA LYS A 37 -11.41 1.05 10.14
C LYS A 37 -11.12 2.47 9.67
N LYS A 38 -10.00 3.03 10.12
CA LYS A 38 -9.51 4.36 9.76
C LYS A 38 -8.04 4.28 9.39
N PHE A 39 -7.63 5.06 8.39
CA PHE A 39 -6.25 5.11 7.93
C PHE A 39 -5.97 6.40 7.19
N MET A 40 -4.69 6.75 7.10
CA MET A 40 -4.20 7.84 6.27
C MET A 40 -2.95 7.39 5.53
N GLY A 41 -2.61 8.02 4.43
CA GLY A 41 -1.49 7.57 3.62
C GLY A 41 -1.10 8.54 2.54
N TYR A 42 -0.10 8.12 1.78
CA TYR A 42 0.42 8.86 0.64
C TYR A 42 0.56 7.91 -0.53
N GLU A 43 0.15 8.35 -1.72
CA GLU A 43 0.51 7.64 -2.95
C GLU A 43 2.03 7.72 -3.14
N VAL A 44 2.64 6.63 -3.61
CA VAL A 44 4.08 6.60 -3.94
C VAL A 44 4.29 6.07 -5.36
N PRO A 45 5.37 6.49 -6.05
CA PRO A 45 5.64 6.04 -7.41
C PRO A 45 5.89 4.52 -7.49
N LEU A 46 5.25 3.84 -8.46
CA LEU A 46 5.39 2.39 -8.64
C LEU A 46 6.80 1.96 -9.04
N ASP A 47 7.47 2.76 -9.86
CA ASP A 47 8.85 2.56 -10.28
C ASP A 47 9.81 2.54 -9.08
N LEU A 48 9.55 3.39 -8.09
CA LEU A 48 10.31 3.42 -6.84
C LEU A 48 10.10 2.15 -6.01
N CYS A 49 8.86 1.68 -5.91
CA CYS A 49 8.54 0.39 -5.28
C CYS A 49 9.25 -0.76 -5.98
N GLN A 50 9.21 -0.82 -7.32
CA GLN A 50 9.88 -1.86 -8.10
C GLN A 50 11.41 -1.82 -7.89
N LYS A 51 12.02 -0.62 -7.89
CA LYS A 51 13.45 -0.45 -7.70
C LYS A 51 13.92 -0.88 -6.30
N ARG A 52 13.14 -0.58 -5.25
CA ARG A 52 13.49 -0.90 -3.86
C ARG A 52 13.25 -2.35 -3.49
N TYR A 53 12.14 -2.91 -3.93
CA TYR A 53 11.74 -4.27 -3.58
C TYR A 53 12.25 -5.32 -4.57
N GLY A 54 12.80 -4.91 -5.72
CA GLY A 54 13.53 -5.79 -6.64
C GLY A 54 12.73 -7.04 -7.02
N GLU A 55 13.31 -8.22 -6.78
CA GLU A 55 12.69 -9.52 -7.07
C GLU A 55 11.44 -9.81 -6.23
N HIS A 56 11.28 -9.18 -5.06
CA HIS A 56 10.08 -9.33 -4.25
C HIS A 56 8.84 -8.71 -4.91
N TYR A 57 9.02 -7.62 -5.67
CA TYR A 57 7.95 -6.92 -6.36
C TYR A 57 7.17 -7.81 -7.36
N PRO A 58 7.81 -8.48 -8.34
CA PRO A 58 7.11 -9.37 -9.27
C PRO A 58 6.54 -10.61 -8.59
N VAL A 59 7.12 -11.09 -7.48
CA VAL A 59 6.56 -12.22 -6.72
C VAL A 59 5.21 -11.84 -6.12
N VAL A 60 5.11 -10.68 -5.48
CA VAL A 60 3.84 -10.16 -4.93
C VAL A 60 2.82 -9.88 -6.05
N LEU A 61 3.27 -9.45 -7.23
CA LEU A 61 2.39 -9.25 -8.40
C LEU A 61 1.93 -10.54 -9.08
N ASN A 62 2.72 -11.60 -9.05
CA ASN A 62 2.39 -12.88 -9.68
C ASN A 62 1.75 -13.89 -8.72
N ASP A 63 1.56 -13.54 -7.45
CA ASP A 63 0.90 -14.42 -6.49
C ASP A 63 -0.56 -14.69 -6.92
N LEU A 64 -0.76 -15.90 -7.45
CA LEU A 64 -2.03 -16.45 -7.97
C LEU A 64 -3.09 -16.63 -6.88
N ARG A 65 -2.72 -16.57 -5.59
CA ARG A 65 -3.68 -16.68 -4.48
C ARG A 65 -4.38 -15.35 -4.18
N GLN A 66 -3.85 -14.25 -4.70
CA GLN A 66 -4.46 -12.93 -4.57
C GLN A 66 -5.39 -12.69 -5.76
N THR A 67 -6.59 -13.25 -5.68
CA THR A 67 -7.75 -12.87 -6.52
C THR A 67 -8.25 -11.44 -6.21
N ASP A 68 -7.47 -10.66 -5.46
CA ASP A 68 -7.90 -9.42 -4.85
C ASP A 68 -7.15 -8.21 -5.40
N ASP A 69 -7.92 -7.17 -5.69
CA ASP A 69 -7.50 -5.81 -6.03
C ASP A 69 -6.65 -5.08 -4.97
N LEU A 70 -6.18 -5.78 -3.93
CA LEU A 70 -5.39 -5.27 -2.81
C LEU A 70 -4.25 -6.25 -2.50
N ARG A 71 -3.01 -5.76 -2.58
CA ARG A 71 -1.80 -6.53 -2.29
C ARG A 71 -0.94 -5.78 -1.31
N VAL A 72 -0.40 -6.47 -0.30
CA VAL A 72 0.57 -5.87 0.61
C VAL A 72 1.96 -6.24 0.12
N LEU A 73 2.71 -5.23 -0.30
CA LEU A 73 4.10 -5.38 -0.74
C LEU A 73 5.04 -5.53 0.46
N ASP A 74 4.71 -4.87 1.57
CA ASP A 74 5.51 -4.92 2.79
C ASP A 74 4.65 -4.70 4.04
N TYR A 75 4.84 -5.60 5.00
CA TYR A 75 4.19 -5.59 6.31
C TYR A 75 5.08 -5.02 7.42
N ASP A 76 6.39 -4.88 7.18
CA ASP A 76 7.30 -4.31 8.17
C ASP A 76 7.28 -2.78 8.09
N GLY A 77 6.51 -2.17 8.98
CA GLY A 77 6.38 -0.72 9.06
C GLY A 77 7.71 0.01 9.33
N HIS A 78 8.69 -0.60 9.99
CA HIS A 78 9.99 0.05 10.16
C HIS A 78 10.73 0.11 8.84
N HIS A 79 10.72 -0.99 8.09
CA HIS A 79 11.34 -1.06 6.77
C HIS A 79 10.66 -0.09 5.79
N VAL A 80 9.32 -0.07 5.74
CA VAL A 80 8.57 0.87 4.88
C VAL A 80 8.88 2.32 5.23
N PHE A 81 8.85 2.68 6.52
CA PHE A 81 9.05 4.06 6.95
C PHE A 81 10.46 4.59 6.64
N LEU A 82 11.48 3.73 6.79
CA LEU A 82 12.87 4.12 6.54
C LEU A 82 13.28 4.00 5.07
N SER A 83 12.55 3.21 4.28
CA SER A 83 12.86 3.00 2.86
C SER A 83 12.51 4.18 1.98
N PHE A 84 11.56 5.04 2.38
CA PHE A 84 11.07 6.15 1.57
C PHE A 84 11.33 7.50 2.23
N SER A 85 11.84 8.45 1.44
CA SER A 85 11.93 9.85 1.85
C SER A 85 10.56 10.50 1.76
N PHE A 86 10.24 11.41 2.68
CA PHE A 86 9.00 12.19 2.60
C PHE A 86 8.89 13.05 1.35
N GLN A 87 10.00 13.37 0.69
CA GLN A 87 9.98 14.08 -0.61
C GLN A 87 9.43 13.21 -1.76
N GLU A 88 9.40 11.90 -1.57
CA GLU A 88 8.90 10.93 -2.55
C GLU A 88 7.42 10.63 -2.34
N PHE A 89 6.83 11.16 -1.27
CA PHE A 89 5.41 11.00 -0.98
C PHE A 89 4.62 11.92 -1.90
N GLY A 90 3.67 11.34 -2.62
CA GLY A 90 2.76 12.04 -3.52
C GLY A 90 1.54 12.59 -2.78
N ALA A 91 0.37 12.43 -3.40
CA ALA A 91 -0.88 12.96 -2.85
C ALA A 91 -1.24 12.27 -1.52
N PRO A 92 -1.55 13.03 -0.45
CA PRO A 92 -2.09 12.46 0.76
C PRO A 92 -3.53 11.99 0.54
N PHE A 93 -3.94 10.97 1.28
CA PHE A 93 -5.32 10.51 1.38
C PHE A 93 -5.63 10.07 2.80
N SER A 94 -6.91 10.11 3.16
CA SER A 94 -7.40 9.58 4.43
C SER A 94 -8.80 9.00 4.29
N TYR A 95 -9.12 8.09 5.19
CA TYR A 95 -10.43 7.47 5.33
C TYR A 95 -10.73 7.26 6.82
N GLU A 96 -11.99 7.49 7.21
CA GLU A 96 -12.51 7.28 8.56
C GLU A 96 -13.83 6.50 8.55
#